data_AF-J3PL32-F1
#
_entry.id   AF-J3PL32-F1
#
_cell.length_a   1.000
_cell.length_b   1.000
_cell.length_c   1.000
_cell.angle_alpha   90.00
_cell.angle_beta   90.00
_cell.angle_gamma   90.00
#
_symmetry.space_group_name_H-M   'P 1'
#
loop_
_entity.id
_entity.type
_entity.pdbx_description
1 polymer ?
#
loop_
_entity_poly.entity_id
_entity_poly.type
_entity_poly.pdbx_seq_one_letter_code
_entity_poly.pdbx_strand_id
1 'polypeptide(L)'
;MSAMPADTGGLPSIQPAHLVCANKACKKAKDGSASAAKAVMACGRCELVAYCCIECKEKNAEEHKKDCESDLLKADWRPVWIRQHRMPTFLSDEGPKMEYFGTFKYLWGNIPAVDIVKLRENEGVRFERNLDLLLPASGDLRNVIMSIGKLPQEYKHDVSVVLNDKEFDVVARNVILLLIFATVQDADTAADCVLHVFYSAFLTKSHMDILTIMLRPLVQDVCTKTEGKDQEALLAKTWTLKDGVQMRVVLSRRQWLRLLAMTEAPKKIKIGKAKATRDKVVNARAREDYRDRHMLCQIPHMRIGSNKFYADGMLLPFGTPRADFTMPNP
;
A
#
# COMPACT_ATOMS: atom_id res chain seq x y z
N MET A 1 -22.84 14.48 35.23
CA MET A 1 -21.97 13.83 36.22
C MET A 1 -20.68 13.44 35.52
N SER A 2 -19.56 13.75 36.17
CA SER A 2 -18.22 13.95 35.59
C SER A 2 -17.73 12.86 34.65
N ALA A 3 -17.29 13.27 33.45
CA ALA A 3 -16.42 12.47 32.61
C ALA A 3 -15.01 12.50 33.22
N MET A 4 -14.52 11.34 33.65
CA MET A 4 -13.10 11.16 33.93
C MET A 4 -12.35 11.12 32.58
N PRO A 5 -11.20 11.80 32.46
CA PRO A 5 -10.36 11.65 31.28
C PRO A 5 -9.77 10.23 31.30
N ALA A 6 -10.06 9.45 30.26
CA ALA A 6 -9.35 8.21 30.04
C ALA A 6 -7.88 8.53 29.80
N ASP A 7 -7.03 7.99 30.66
CA ASP A 7 -5.58 8.01 30.57
C ASP A 7 -5.16 7.49 29.19
N THR A 8 -4.85 8.43 28.28
CA THR A 8 -4.25 8.11 26.99
C THR A 8 -2.81 7.77 27.25
N GLY A 9 -2.56 6.51 27.61
CA GLY A 9 -1.22 5.92 27.62
C GLY A 9 -0.52 6.33 26.33
N GLY A 10 0.53 7.14 26.47
CA GLY A 10 1.15 7.87 25.38
C GLY A 10 1.62 6.93 24.28
N LEU A 11 0.99 7.01 23.11
CA LEU A 11 1.55 6.49 21.87
C LEU A 11 2.40 7.58 21.22
N PRO A 12 3.57 7.22 20.67
CA PRO A 12 4.48 8.18 20.07
C PRO A 12 3.84 8.82 18.84
N SER A 13 3.87 10.15 18.78
CA SER A 13 3.52 10.91 17.58
C SER A 13 4.17 10.27 16.36
N ILE A 14 3.38 9.84 15.37
CA ILE A 14 3.90 9.30 14.12
C ILE A 14 4.57 10.46 13.38
N GLN A 15 5.85 10.66 13.62
CA GLN A 15 6.64 11.61 12.87
C GLN A 15 6.89 11.04 11.47
N PRO A 16 6.82 11.85 10.41
CA PRO A 16 7.28 11.45 9.08
C PRO A 16 8.63 10.73 9.18
N ALA A 17 8.77 9.54 8.61
CA ALA A 17 9.93 8.68 8.84
C ALA A 17 11.30 9.24 8.39
N HIS A 18 11.33 10.35 7.63
CA HIS A 18 12.56 11.13 7.42
C HIS A 18 13.04 11.86 8.69
N LEU A 19 12.26 11.80 9.77
CA LEU A 19 12.52 12.36 11.09
C LEU A 19 12.83 11.26 12.12
N VAL A 20 13.04 10.01 11.71
CA VAL A 20 13.36 8.91 12.63
C VAL A 20 14.78 8.42 12.39
N CYS A 21 15.49 8.10 13.49
CA CYS A 21 16.83 7.54 13.42
C CYS A 21 16.84 6.19 12.68
N ALA A 22 17.62 6.11 11.60
CA ALA A 22 17.76 4.91 10.78
C ALA A 22 18.56 3.79 11.48
N ASN A 23 19.27 4.08 12.57
CA ASN A 23 20.01 3.06 13.31
C ASN A 23 19.06 2.21 14.16
N LYS A 24 18.86 0.96 13.74
CA LYS A 24 18.01 -0.04 14.41
C LYS A 24 18.51 -0.46 15.80
N ALA A 25 19.74 -0.11 16.19
CA ALA A 25 20.25 -0.34 17.54
C ALA A 25 20.16 0.90 18.44
N CYS A 26 19.40 1.93 18.02
CA CYS A 26 19.28 3.17 18.78
C CYS A 26 18.52 2.94 20.10
N LYS A 27 19.23 3.11 21.23
CA LYS A 27 18.66 2.99 22.58
C LYS A 27 17.98 4.27 23.10
N LYS A 28 18.00 5.37 22.34
CA LYS A 28 17.42 6.68 22.74
C LYS A 28 15.90 6.76 22.53
N ALA A 29 15.26 5.68 22.09
CA ALA A 29 13.81 5.64 21.98
C ALA A 29 13.17 5.54 23.36
N LYS A 30 12.17 6.39 23.62
CA LYS A 30 11.51 6.47 24.94
C LYS A 30 10.70 5.21 25.29
N ASP A 31 10.34 4.40 24.29
CA ASP A 31 9.37 3.29 24.45
C ASP A 31 9.97 1.91 24.11
N GLY A 32 11.29 1.76 24.07
CA GLY A 32 11.95 0.48 23.80
C GLY A 32 11.87 -0.02 22.34
N SER A 33 11.15 0.67 21.45
CA SER A 33 11.19 0.40 20.00
C SER A 33 12.39 1.14 19.37
N ALA A 34 13.23 0.42 18.63
CA ALA A 34 14.47 0.93 18.04
C ALA A 34 14.36 2.16 17.12
N SER A 35 13.14 2.67 16.86
CA SER A 35 12.80 3.59 15.77
C SER A 35 11.87 4.75 16.19
N ALA A 36 11.97 5.25 17.43
CA ALA A 36 11.21 6.44 17.86
C ALA A 36 12.09 7.68 18.11
N ALA A 37 13.41 7.56 18.01
CA ALA A 37 14.30 8.68 18.26
C ALA A 37 14.24 9.69 17.10
N LYS A 38 13.82 10.91 17.40
CA LYS A 38 13.78 12.03 16.45
C LYS A 38 15.18 12.25 15.84
N ALA A 39 15.26 12.17 14.52
CA ALA A 39 16.46 12.45 13.77
C ALA A 39 16.72 13.96 13.69
N VAL A 40 18.00 14.33 13.75
CA VAL A 40 18.47 15.72 13.70
C VAL A 40 19.49 15.94 12.59
N MET A 41 19.96 14.87 11.95
CA MET A 41 20.95 14.93 10.88
C MET A 41 20.67 13.91 9.78
N ALA A 42 20.49 14.39 8.56
CA ALA A 42 20.41 13.53 7.38
C ALA A 42 21.81 13.10 6.92
N CYS A 43 21.89 11.98 6.20
CA CYS A 43 23.10 11.62 5.48
C CYS A 43 23.33 12.60 4.32
N GLY A 44 24.38 13.42 4.40
CA GLY A 44 24.65 14.46 3.38
C GLY A 44 25.05 13.94 1.99
N ARG A 45 25.19 12.61 1.79
CA ARG A 45 25.49 12.03 0.48
C ARG A 45 24.24 11.55 -0.25
N CYS A 46 23.41 10.75 0.41
CA CYS A 46 22.24 10.15 -0.22
C CYS A 46 20.92 10.81 0.18
N GLU A 47 20.89 11.53 1.31
CA GLU A 47 19.71 12.21 1.88
C GLU A 47 18.51 11.28 2.17
N LEU A 48 18.70 9.96 2.07
CA LEU A 48 17.65 8.95 2.23
C LEU A 48 17.48 8.45 3.67
N VAL A 49 18.46 8.68 4.53
CA VAL A 49 18.42 8.25 5.94
C VAL A 49 18.81 9.41 6.84
N ALA A 50 18.27 9.42 8.05
CA ALA A 50 18.58 10.40 9.06
C ALA A 50 18.91 9.72 10.40
N TYR A 51 19.64 10.43 11.26
CA TYR A 51 20.15 9.94 12.53
C TYR A 51 19.86 10.94 13.65
N CYS A 52 19.65 10.43 14.87
CA CYS A 52 19.49 11.26 16.06
C CYS A 52 20.83 11.79 16.62
N CYS A 53 21.95 11.17 16.24
CA CYS A 53 23.30 11.55 16.68
C CYS A 53 24.39 10.87 15.82
N ILE A 54 25.63 11.35 15.96
CA ILE A 54 26.79 10.86 15.20
C ILE A 54 27.08 9.39 15.51
N GLU A 55 26.95 8.96 16.76
CA GLU A 55 27.23 7.56 17.13
C GLU A 55 26.26 6.59 16.46
N CYS A 56 25.02 7.01 16.20
CA CYS A 56 24.06 6.20 15.46
C CYS A 56 24.38 6.14 13.97
N LYS A 57 24.91 7.24 13.40
CA LYS A 57 25.39 7.28 12.02
C LYS A 57 26.57 6.32 11.84
N GLU A 58 27.55 6.37 12.73
CA GLU A 58 28.74 5.52 12.69
C GLU A 58 28.38 4.03 12.85
N LYS A 59 27.51 3.68 13.80
CA LYS A 59 27.06 2.29 13.98
C LYS A 59 26.30 1.72 12.78
N ASN A 60 25.57 2.55 12.04
CA ASN A 60 24.84 2.14 10.83
C ASN A 60 25.72 2.25 9.56
N ALA A 61 26.92 2.82 9.64
CA ALA A 61 27.71 3.16 8.44
C ALA A 61 27.94 1.95 7.52
N GLU A 62 28.30 0.79 8.08
CA GLU A 62 28.59 -0.42 7.31
C GLU A 62 27.36 -0.98 6.56
N GLU A 63 26.19 -1.00 7.19
CA GLU A 63 24.95 -1.42 6.52
C GLU A 63 24.53 -0.38 5.47
N HIS A 64 24.56 0.90 5.86
CA HIS A 64 24.12 2.01 5.02
C HIS A 64 24.98 2.23 3.77
N LYS A 65 26.30 2.01 3.87
CA LYS A 65 27.26 2.25 2.78
C LYS A 65 26.89 1.49 1.50
N LYS A 66 26.34 0.28 1.63
CA LYS A 66 25.88 -0.56 0.50
C LYS A 66 24.86 0.17 -0.38
N ASP A 67 23.97 0.93 0.24
CA ASP A 67 22.95 1.73 -0.46
C ASP A 67 23.51 3.11 -0.85
N CYS A 68 24.27 3.75 0.05
CA CYS A 68 24.78 5.11 -0.08
C CYS A 68 25.84 5.27 -1.19
N GLU A 69 26.53 4.18 -1.54
CA GLU A 69 27.57 4.16 -2.58
C GLU A 69 27.10 3.52 -3.88
N SER A 70 25.82 3.18 -3.99
CA SER A 70 25.25 2.58 -5.18
C SER A 70 25.38 3.49 -6.41
N ASP A 71 25.67 2.89 -7.56
CA ASP A 71 25.72 3.57 -8.86
C ASP A 71 24.40 4.29 -9.20
N LEU A 72 23.27 3.81 -8.68
CA LEU A 72 21.96 4.43 -8.90
C LEU A 72 21.87 5.86 -8.34
N LEU A 73 22.71 6.22 -7.36
CA LEU A 73 22.81 7.58 -6.82
C LEU A 73 23.62 8.53 -7.71
N LYS A 74 24.33 8.03 -8.72
CA LYS A 74 25.13 8.90 -9.58
C LYS A 74 24.24 9.69 -10.53
N ALA A 75 24.49 10.98 -10.68
CA ALA A 75 23.72 11.84 -11.58
C ALA A 75 23.84 11.41 -13.05
N ASP A 76 24.99 10.85 -13.43
CA ASP A 76 25.29 10.32 -14.75
C ASP A 76 24.90 8.84 -14.94
N TRP A 77 24.17 8.24 -13.98
CA TRP A 77 23.69 6.86 -14.13
C TRP A 77 23.00 6.66 -15.48
N ARG A 78 23.26 5.50 -16.10
CA ARG A 78 22.67 5.09 -17.37
C ARG A 78 22.12 3.67 -17.26
N PRO A 79 20.94 3.43 -17.87
CA PRO A 79 20.41 2.09 -18.07
C PRO A 79 21.42 1.11 -18.65
N VAL A 80 21.27 -0.17 -18.29
CA VAL A 80 22.13 -1.26 -18.74
C VAL A 80 22.23 -1.35 -20.26
N TRP A 81 21.13 -1.14 -21.00
CA TRP A 81 21.15 -1.26 -22.46
C TRP A 81 21.95 -0.14 -23.12
N ILE A 82 21.98 1.06 -22.51
CA ILE A 82 22.81 2.18 -22.97
C ILE A 82 24.29 1.85 -22.70
N ARG A 83 24.61 1.39 -21.49
CA ARG A 83 25.99 1.02 -21.12
C ARG A 83 26.56 -0.13 -21.95
N GLN A 84 25.70 -1.04 -22.39
CA GLN A 84 26.07 -2.21 -23.22
C GLN A 84 25.94 -1.94 -24.73
N HIS A 85 25.58 -0.72 -25.15
CA HIS A 85 25.35 -0.37 -26.56
C HIS A 85 24.40 -1.35 -27.29
N ARG A 86 23.35 -1.80 -26.60
CA ARG A 86 22.37 -2.75 -27.15
C ARG A 86 20.98 -2.12 -27.25
N MET A 87 20.14 -2.69 -28.12
CA MET A 87 18.73 -2.36 -28.16
C MET A 87 18.04 -2.83 -26.85
N PRO A 88 17.18 -2.02 -26.23
CA PRO A 88 16.40 -2.46 -25.08
C PRO A 88 15.35 -3.50 -25.48
N THR A 89 15.03 -4.44 -24.59
CA THR A 89 14.12 -5.56 -24.84
C THR A 89 12.67 -5.15 -25.06
N PHE A 90 12.29 -3.93 -24.66
CA PHE A 90 10.96 -3.39 -24.90
C PHE A 90 10.80 -2.71 -26.27
N LEU A 91 11.88 -2.58 -27.04
CA LEU A 91 11.84 -2.18 -28.44
C LEU A 91 11.99 -3.43 -29.31
N SER A 92 11.15 -3.54 -30.33
CA SER A 92 11.28 -4.55 -31.38
C SER A 92 11.03 -3.89 -32.73
N ASP A 93 11.65 -4.44 -33.78
CA ASP A 93 11.46 -3.97 -35.15
C ASP A 93 10.00 -4.10 -35.62
N GLU A 94 9.20 -4.93 -34.93
CA GLU A 94 7.78 -5.16 -35.17
C GLU A 94 6.86 -4.19 -34.37
N GLY A 95 7.43 -3.20 -33.68
CA GLY A 95 6.70 -2.24 -32.84
C GLY A 95 6.60 -2.64 -31.36
N PRO A 96 5.81 -1.92 -30.55
CA PRO A 96 5.69 -2.20 -29.12
C PRO A 96 4.92 -3.50 -28.87
N LYS A 97 5.62 -4.55 -28.40
CA LYS A 97 4.99 -5.78 -27.94
C LYS A 97 4.53 -5.62 -26.49
N MET A 98 3.27 -5.95 -26.19
CA MET A 98 2.83 -6.10 -24.80
C MET A 98 3.43 -7.40 -24.24
N GLU A 99 4.52 -7.27 -23.49
CA GLU A 99 5.15 -8.37 -22.77
C GLU A 99 4.44 -8.66 -21.45
N TYR A 100 4.12 -9.94 -21.23
CA TYR A 100 3.42 -10.39 -20.02
C TYR A 100 4.39 -11.07 -19.07
N PHE A 101 4.50 -10.52 -17.86
CA PHE A 101 5.35 -11.08 -16.82
C PHE A 101 4.49 -11.61 -15.67
N GLY A 102 4.51 -12.92 -15.46
CA GLY A 102 3.69 -13.58 -14.45
C GLY A 102 2.27 -13.84 -14.93
N THR A 103 1.29 -13.68 -14.06
CA THR A 103 -0.14 -13.85 -14.40
C THR A 103 -0.72 -12.55 -14.95
N PHE A 104 -1.67 -12.66 -15.88
CA PHE A 104 -2.44 -11.51 -16.37
C PHE A 104 -3.40 -11.03 -15.28
N LYS A 105 -2.87 -10.23 -14.35
CA LYS A 105 -3.63 -9.61 -13.25
C LYS A 105 -3.14 -8.18 -13.05
N TYR A 106 -4.09 -7.27 -12.92
CA TYR A 106 -3.80 -5.88 -12.54
C TYR A 106 -4.10 -5.73 -11.05
N LEU A 107 -3.09 -5.33 -10.28
CA LEU A 107 -3.22 -5.14 -8.82
C LEU A 107 -3.83 -3.77 -8.48
N TRP A 108 -3.64 -2.79 -9.36
CA TRP A 108 -4.11 -1.41 -9.26
C TRP A 108 -4.13 -0.77 -10.66
N GLY A 109 -4.80 0.39 -10.79
CA GLY A 109 -4.82 1.14 -12.05
C GLY A 109 -3.46 1.69 -12.45
N ASN A 110 -3.22 1.84 -13.75
CA ASN A 110 -1.95 2.31 -14.30
C ASN A 110 -1.81 3.85 -14.32
N ILE A 111 -2.76 4.57 -13.72
CA ILE A 111 -2.74 6.03 -13.61
C ILE A 111 -2.58 6.48 -12.16
N PRO A 112 -2.09 7.71 -11.91
CA PRO A 112 -2.17 8.33 -10.59
C PRO A 112 -3.63 8.46 -10.13
N ALA A 113 -3.83 8.56 -8.81
CA ALA A 113 -5.13 8.91 -8.26
C ALA A 113 -5.54 10.30 -8.74
N VAL A 114 -6.72 10.42 -9.32
CA VAL A 114 -7.28 11.69 -9.78
C VAL A 114 -8.58 11.98 -9.05
N ASP A 115 -8.78 13.26 -8.72
CA ASP A 115 -10.09 13.76 -8.34
C ASP A 115 -10.94 13.84 -9.62
N ILE A 116 -11.91 12.94 -9.73
CA ILE A 116 -12.83 12.86 -10.87
C ILE A 116 -14.05 13.77 -10.70
N VAL A 117 -14.30 14.26 -9.48
CA VAL A 117 -15.45 15.11 -9.18
C VAL A 117 -15.07 16.57 -9.37
N LYS A 118 -13.95 17.01 -8.76
CA LYS A 118 -13.51 18.42 -8.77
C LYS A 118 -14.65 19.39 -8.48
N LEU A 119 -15.39 19.11 -7.40
CA LEU A 119 -16.72 19.70 -7.16
C LEU A 119 -16.67 21.23 -7.16
N ARG A 120 -15.61 21.82 -6.59
CA ARG A 120 -15.43 23.26 -6.50
C ARG A 120 -15.24 23.89 -7.89
N GLU A 121 -14.52 23.23 -8.77
CA GLU A 121 -14.18 23.73 -10.10
C GLU A 121 -15.29 23.49 -11.13
N ASN A 122 -16.04 22.39 -10.99
CA ASN A 122 -17.06 21.98 -11.95
C ASN A 122 -18.45 22.53 -11.59
N GLU A 123 -18.98 22.18 -10.41
CA GLU A 123 -20.33 22.57 -9.97
C GLU A 123 -20.33 23.81 -9.06
N GLY A 124 -19.19 24.14 -8.47
CA GLY A 124 -19.01 25.29 -7.59
C GLY A 124 -19.26 24.99 -6.12
N VAL A 125 -18.79 25.90 -5.25
CA VAL A 125 -18.92 25.77 -3.78
C VAL A 125 -20.35 25.83 -3.25
N ARG A 126 -21.33 26.21 -4.09
CA ARG A 126 -22.76 26.31 -3.75
C ARG A 126 -23.56 25.11 -4.26
N PHE A 127 -22.89 24.00 -4.59
CA PHE A 127 -23.59 22.80 -5.02
C PHE A 127 -24.30 22.15 -3.83
N GLU A 128 -25.64 22.13 -3.88
CA GLU A 128 -26.51 21.72 -2.76
C GLU A 128 -27.30 20.42 -3.02
N ARG A 129 -26.83 19.59 -3.97
CA ARG A 129 -27.49 18.33 -4.33
C ARG A 129 -26.64 17.15 -3.90
N ASN A 130 -27.28 15.98 -3.76
CA ASN A 130 -26.58 14.71 -3.55
C ASN A 130 -25.69 14.39 -4.75
N LEU A 131 -24.60 13.67 -4.49
CA LEU A 131 -23.62 13.25 -5.48
C LEU A 131 -23.70 11.73 -5.68
N ASP A 132 -24.06 11.30 -6.88
CA ASP A 132 -24.12 9.89 -7.27
C ASP A 132 -23.01 9.57 -8.27
N LEU A 133 -22.04 8.77 -7.86
CA LEU A 133 -20.88 8.37 -8.67
C LEU A 133 -21.02 6.91 -9.11
N LEU A 134 -21.10 6.69 -10.42
CA LEU A 134 -21.08 5.36 -11.03
C LEU A 134 -19.74 5.14 -11.74
N LEU A 135 -18.97 4.17 -11.27
CA LEU A 135 -17.66 3.77 -11.81
C LEU A 135 -17.73 2.33 -12.38
N PRO A 136 -18.35 2.13 -13.56
CA PRO A 136 -18.55 0.81 -14.12
C PRO A 136 -17.23 0.28 -14.68
N ALA A 137 -16.87 -0.95 -14.32
CA ALA A 137 -15.63 -1.61 -14.73
C ALA A 137 -14.37 -0.77 -14.41
N SER A 138 -14.42 0.01 -13.33
CA SER A 138 -13.31 0.85 -12.86
C SER A 138 -13.09 0.59 -11.37
N GLY A 139 -12.41 -0.52 -11.06
CA GLY A 139 -12.14 -0.96 -9.70
C GLY A 139 -11.03 -0.19 -8.98
N ASP A 140 -10.52 0.92 -9.52
CA ASP A 140 -9.44 1.66 -8.88
C ASP A 140 -9.94 2.57 -7.76
N LEU A 141 -9.94 2.05 -6.54
CA LEU A 141 -10.44 2.74 -5.36
C LEU A 141 -9.68 4.05 -5.06
N ARG A 142 -8.48 4.25 -5.60
CA ARG A 142 -7.68 5.47 -5.34
C ARG A 142 -8.36 6.72 -5.88
N ASN A 143 -9.07 6.62 -7.01
CA ASN A 143 -9.83 7.73 -7.57
C ASN A 143 -11.03 8.08 -6.68
N VAL A 144 -11.70 7.06 -6.13
CA VAL A 144 -12.81 7.24 -5.18
C VAL A 144 -12.30 7.91 -3.90
N ILE A 145 -11.23 7.39 -3.31
CA ILE A 145 -10.62 7.96 -2.10
C ILE A 145 -10.19 9.40 -2.34
N MET A 146 -9.50 9.69 -3.45
CA MET A 146 -9.07 11.04 -3.79
C MET A 146 -10.27 11.98 -3.96
N SER A 147 -11.30 11.56 -4.69
CA SER A 147 -12.43 12.43 -5.00
C SER A 147 -13.28 12.73 -3.77
N ILE A 148 -13.58 11.72 -2.94
CA ILE A 148 -14.32 11.92 -1.69
C ILE A 148 -13.47 12.77 -0.72
N GLY A 149 -12.17 12.48 -0.59
CA GLY A 149 -11.27 13.21 0.30
C GLY A 149 -10.99 14.66 -0.13
N LYS A 150 -11.33 15.02 -1.38
CA LYS A 150 -11.20 16.38 -1.92
C LYS A 150 -12.52 17.15 -1.96
N LEU A 151 -13.63 16.56 -1.52
CA LEU A 151 -14.88 17.28 -1.41
C LEU A 151 -14.71 18.49 -0.48
N PRO A 152 -15.29 19.67 -0.84
CA PRO A 152 -15.24 20.85 0.02
C PRO A 152 -15.82 20.57 1.40
N GLN A 153 -15.24 21.14 2.45
CA GLN A 153 -15.70 20.92 3.83
C GLN A 153 -17.15 21.41 4.02
N GLU A 154 -17.58 22.37 3.22
CA GLU A 154 -18.91 22.96 3.19
C GLU A 154 -19.97 22.02 2.58
N TYR A 155 -19.56 21.02 1.80
CA TYR A 155 -20.47 20.06 1.19
C TYR A 155 -21.00 19.07 2.24
N LYS A 156 -22.31 19.15 2.54
CA LYS A 156 -22.99 18.36 3.59
C LYS A 156 -24.09 17.42 3.05
N HIS A 157 -24.11 17.18 1.75
CA HIS A 157 -25.12 16.33 1.11
C HIS A 157 -24.61 14.90 0.94
N ASP A 158 -25.52 13.98 0.62
CA ASP A 158 -25.18 12.56 0.51
C ASP A 158 -24.24 12.30 -0.66
N VAL A 159 -23.35 11.32 -0.49
CA VAL A 159 -22.48 10.80 -1.53
C VAL A 159 -22.73 9.31 -1.67
N SER A 160 -23.19 8.89 -2.85
CA SER A 160 -23.35 7.49 -3.21
C SER A 160 -22.28 7.13 -4.23
N VAL A 161 -21.58 6.02 -4.00
CA VAL A 161 -20.57 5.51 -4.94
C VAL A 161 -20.86 4.05 -5.25
N VAL A 162 -21.02 3.75 -6.54
CA VAL A 162 -21.17 2.40 -7.06
C VAL A 162 -20.01 2.11 -7.99
N LEU A 163 -19.20 1.12 -7.64
CA LEU A 163 -18.08 0.67 -8.46
C LEU A 163 -18.07 -0.85 -8.58
N ASN A 164 -17.63 -1.36 -9.73
CA ASN A 164 -17.40 -2.79 -9.95
C ASN A 164 -16.15 -3.02 -10.81
N ASP A 165 -15.66 -4.25 -10.78
CA ASP A 165 -14.57 -4.70 -11.62
C ASP A 165 -14.84 -6.13 -12.11
N LYS A 166 -14.28 -6.48 -13.27
CA LYS A 166 -14.33 -7.84 -13.81
C LYS A 166 -13.40 -8.77 -13.01
N GLU A 167 -12.28 -8.24 -12.55
CA GLU A 167 -11.28 -8.99 -11.80
C GLU A 167 -11.65 -9.04 -10.31
N PHE A 168 -12.07 -10.22 -9.86
CA PHE A 168 -12.46 -10.42 -8.46
C PHE A 168 -11.39 -9.99 -7.46
N ASP A 169 -10.11 -10.20 -7.76
CA ASP A 169 -9.03 -9.86 -6.82
C ASP A 169 -8.95 -8.34 -6.57
N VAL A 170 -9.35 -7.51 -7.55
CA VAL A 170 -9.49 -6.05 -7.39
C VAL A 170 -10.68 -5.74 -6.48
N VAL A 171 -11.84 -6.35 -6.73
CA VAL A 171 -13.04 -6.18 -5.90
C VAL A 171 -12.78 -6.60 -4.46
N ALA A 172 -12.18 -7.77 -4.26
CA ALA A 172 -11.87 -8.31 -2.94
C ALA A 172 -10.92 -7.39 -2.17
N ARG A 173 -9.88 -6.86 -2.83
CA ARG A 173 -8.97 -5.88 -2.22
C ARG A 173 -9.72 -4.63 -1.81
N ASN A 174 -10.55 -4.05 -2.68
CA ASN A 174 -11.34 -2.86 -2.33
C ASN A 174 -12.23 -3.09 -1.11
N VAL A 175 -12.88 -4.26 -1.03
CA VAL A 175 -13.68 -4.64 0.14
C VAL A 175 -12.81 -4.72 1.40
N ILE A 176 -11.63 -5.33 1.33
CA ILE A 176 -10.69 -5.39 2.46
C ILE A 176 -10.29 -3.97 2.90
N LEU A 177 -9.91 -3.08 1.97
CA LEU A 177 -9.48 -1.72 2.32
C LEU A 177 -10.61 -0.92 2.98
N LEU A 178 -11.81 -0.99 2.43
CA LEU A 178 -12.99 -0.31 2.99
C LEU A 178 -13.38 -0.89 4.37
N LEU A 179 -13.26 -2.21 4.56
CA LEU A 179 -13.48 -2.82 5.87
C LEU A 179 -12.41 -2.42 6.89
N ILE A 180 -11.16 -2.20 6.50
CA ILE A 180 -10.13 -1.67 7.41
C ILE A 180 -10.53 -0.27 7.86
N PHE A 181 -10.83 0.64 6.93
CA PHE A 181 -11.31 1.99 7.26
C PHE A 181 -12.58 1.99 8.12
N ALA A 182 -13.45 1.01 7.94
CA ALA A 182 -14.68 0.85 8.69
C ALA A 182 -14.48 0.37 10.14
N THR A 183 -13.50 -0.49 10.38
CA THR A 183 -13.36 -1.26 11.63
C THR A 183 -12.25 -0.73 12.54
N VAL A 184 -11.19 -0.16 11.97
CA VAL A 184 -10.07 0.38 12.72
C VAL A 184 -10.42 1.79 13.17
N GLN A 185 -10.41 2.02 14.48
CA GLN A 185 -10.88 3.30 15.05
C GLN A 185 -9.89 4.44 14.83
N ASP A 186 -8.59 4.12 14.91
CA ASP A 186 -7.53 5.08 14.71
C ASP A 186 -7.24 5.26 13.22
N ALA A 187 -7.40 6.49 12.73
CA ALA A 187 -7.30 6.79 11.30
C ALA A 187 -5.89 6.56 10.75
N ASP A 188 -4.85 6.84 11.54
CA ASP A 188 -3.46 6.65 11.14
C ASP A 188 -3.12 5.16 11.02
N THR A 189 -3.54 4.35 11.99
CA THR A 189 -3.41 2.88 11.97
C THR A 189 -4.18 2.27 10.79
N ALA A 190 -5.39 2.77 10.51
CA ALA A 190 -6.18 2.32 9.36
C ALA A 190 -5.48 2.64 8.04
N ALA A 191 -4.98 3.87 7.89
CA ALA A 191 -4.26 4.32 6.71
C ALA A 191 -2.94 3.56 6.49
N ASP A 192 -2.17 3.33 7.55
CA ASP A 192 -0.93 2.56 7.52
C ASP A 192 -1.18 1.10 7.12
N CYS A 193 -2.18 0.46 7.73
CA CYS A 193 -2.57 -0.90 7.37
C CYS A 193 -3.05 -0.99 5.91
N VAL A 194 -3.91 -0.06 5.46
CA VAL A 194 -4.37 0.02 4.06
C VAL A 194 -3.19 0.20 3.11
N LEU A 195 -2.26 1.11 3.39
CA LEU A 195 -1.08 1.35 2.56
C LEU A 195 -0.29 0.06 2.37
N HIS A 196 -0.06 -0.69 3.45
CA HIS A 196 0.70 -1.93 3.38
C HIS A 196 -0.07 -3.08 2.73
N VAL A 197 -1.36 -3.24 3.01
CA VAL A 197 -2.22 -4.22 2.32
C VAL A 197 -2.29 -3.92 0.82
N PHE A 198 -2.27 -2.65 0.43
CA PHE A 198 -2.35 -2.25 -0.97
C PHE A 198 -1.02 -2.45 -1.71
N TYR A 199 0.09 -2.00 -1.12
CA TYR A 199 1.36 -1.85 -1.86
C TYR A 199 2.49 -2.76 -1.44
N SER A 200 2.48 -3.28 -0.21
CA SER A 200 3.55 -4.15 0.28
C SER A 200 3.26 -5.61 -0.01
N ALA A 201 4.28 -6.38 -0.37
CA ALA A 201 4.22 -7.83 -0.53
C ALA A 201 4.22 -8.59 0.81
N PHE A 202 4.64 -7.91 1.87
CA PHE A 202 4.68 -8.44 3.22
C PHE A 202 4.01 -7.46 4.17
N LEU A 203 3.47 -8.00 5.25
CA LEU A 203 2.76 -7.31 6.32
C LEU A 203 3.46 -7.59 7.64
N THR A 204 3.29 -6.69 8.60
CA THR A 204 3.66 -6.94 9.99
C THR A 204 2.63 -7.87 10.64
N LYS A 205 2.95 -8.38 11.83
CA LYS A 205 1.98 -9.12 12.63
C LYS A 205 0.75 -8.25 12.97
N SER A 206 0.94 -6.99 13.36
CA SER A 206 -0.18 -6.10 13.68
C SER A 206 -1.11 -5.86 12.49
N HIS A 207 -0.58 -5.69 11.28
CA HIS A 207 -1.40 -5.61 10.07
C HIS A 207 -2.18 -6.90 9.83
N MET A 208 -1.57 -8.06 10.02
CA MET A 208 -2.24 -9.35 9.85
C MET A 208 -3.30 -9.61 10.94
N ASP A 209 -3.05 -9.16 12.17
CA ASP A 209 -4.02 -9.24 13.27
C ASP A 209 -5.27 -8.42 12.94
N ILE A 210 -5.14 -7.24 12.31
CA ILE A 210 -6.31 -6.48 11.80
C ILE A 210 -7.12 -7.33 10.81
N LEU A 211 -6.47 -7.95 9.81
CA LEU A 211 -7.17 -8.79 8.84
C LEU A 211 -7.85 -10.01 9.49
N THR A 212 -7.17 -10.68 10.40
CA THR A 212 -7.61 -11.97 10.95
C THR A 212 -8.55 -11.85 12.14
N ILE A 213 -8.38 -10.83 12.99
CA ILE A 213 -9.19 -10.63 14.21
C ILE A 213 -10.39 -9.74 13.90
N MET A 214 -10.20 -8.67 13.10
CA MET A 214 -11.27 -7.69 12.87
C MET A 214 -12.10 -8.02 11.62
N LEU A 215 -11.44 -8.28 10.48
CA LEU A 215 -12.12 -8.44 9.20
C LEU A 215 -12.67 -9.84 8.99
N ARG A 216 -11.89 -10.88 9.29
CA ARG A 216 -12.26 -12.28 9.04
C ARG A 216 -13.62 -12.64 9.66
N PRO A 217 -13.96 -12.30 10.91
CA PRO A 217 -15.26 -12.64 11.47
C PRO A 217 -16.44 -12.03 10.70
N LEU A 218 -16.28 -10.81 10.16
CA LEU A 218 -17.31 -10.13 9.38
C LEU A 218 -17.61 -10.86 8.08
N VAL A 219 -16.57 -11.36 7.40
CA VAL A 219 -16.71 -12.12 6.15
C VAL A 219 -17.19 -13.55 6.45
N GLN A 220 -16.68 -14.16 7.52
CA GLN A 220 -17.06 -15.51 7.95
C GLN A 220 -18.55 -15.59 8.28
N ASP A 221 -19.11 -14.59 8.95
CA ASP A 221 -20.55 -14.49 9.24
C ASP A 221 -21.39 -14.64 7.97
N VAL A 222 -21.01 -13.96 6.89
CA VAL A 222 -21.70 -14.04 5.59
C VAL A 222 -21.56 -15.45 4.99
N CYS A 223 -20.36 -16.01 5.01
CA CYS A 223 -20.09 -17.36 4.49
C CYS A 223 -20.89 -18.44 5.22
N THR A 224 -20.99 -18.35 6.55
CA THR A 224 -21.73 -19.29 7.40
C THR A 224 -23.24 -19.17 7.21
N LYS A 225 -23.79 -17.94 7.22
CA LYS A 225 -25.23 -17.71 7.01
C LYS A 225 -25.73 -18.15 5.63
N THR A 226 -24.83 -18.30 4.68
CA THR A 226 -25.16 -18.65 3.29
C THR A 226 -24.74 -20.06 2.94
N GLU A 227 -24.46 -20.92 3.92
CA GLU A 227 -23.81 -22.23 3.72
C GLU A 227 -24.49 -23.11 2.66
N GLY A 228 -25.82 -23.19 2.71
CA GLY A 228 -26.64 -23.98 1.81
C GLY A 228 -27.02 -23.30 0.48
N LYS A 229 -26.45 -22.14 0.16
CA LYS A 229 -26.70 -21.47 -1.13
C LYS A 229 -25.80 -22.05 -2.22
N ASP A 230 -26.26 -21.93 -3.47
CA ASP A 230 -25.47 -22.30 -4.65
C ASP A 230 -24.18 -21.45 -4.74
N GLN A 231 -23.13 -22.01 -5.35
CA GLN A 231 -21.81 -21.36 -5.46
C GLN A 231 -21.84 -20.08 -6.29
N GLU A 232 -22.71 -19.99 -7.30
CA GLU A 232 -22.84 -18.82 -8.17
C GLU A 232 -24.00 -17.90 -7.74
N ALA A 233 -24.74 -18.25 -6.68
CA ALA A 233 -25.76 -17.37 -6.11
C ALA A 233 -25.16 -16.04 -5.68
N LEU A 234 -25.74 -14.93 -6.18
CA LEU A 234 -25.34 -13.58 -5.79
C LEU A 234 -25.90 -13.25 -4.41
N LEU A 235 -24.99 -12.86 -3.51
CA LEU A 235 -25.29 -12.59 -2.11
C LEU A 235 -24.84 -11.17 -1.79
N ALA A 236 -25.79 -10.38 -1.27
CA ALA A 236 -25.53 -9.01 -0.84
C ALA A 236 -25.37 -8.96 0.69
N LYS A 237 -24.36 -8.23 1.15
CA LYS A 237 -24.21 -7.83 2.55
C LYS A 237 -24.06 -6.32 2.62
N THR A 238 -24.85 -5.69 3.47
CA THR A 238 -24.68 -4.29 3.85
C THR A 238 -24.13 -4.24 5.27
N TRP A 239 -23.05 -3.48 5.45
CA TRP A 239 -22.56 -3.07 6.76
C TRP A 239 -22.86 -1.58 6.94
N THR A 240 -23.31 -1.22 8.14
CA THR A 240 -23.46 0.17 8.56
C THR A 240 -22.27 0.50 9.44
N LEU A 241 -21.48 1.46 9.01
CA LEU A 241 -20.26 1.92 9.66
C LEU A 241 -20.59 3.06 10.64
N LYS A 242 -19.56 3.63 11.26
CA LYS A 242 -19.72 4.85 12.08
C LYS A 242 -20.32 5.97 11.23
N ASP A 243 -21.05 6.86 11.90
CA ASP A 243 -21.65 8.07 11.32
C ASP A 243 -22.67 7.80 10.19
N GLY A 244 -23.26 6.60 10.16
CA GLY A 244 -24.32 6.24 9.22
C GLY A 244 -23.85 5.85 7.81
N VAL A 245 -22.54 5.82 7.57
CA VAL A 245 -21.97 5.39 6.28
C VAL A 245 -22.34 3.93 6.03
N GLN A 246 -22.84 3.63 4.83
CA GLN A 246 -23.22 2.27 4.44
C GLN A 246 -22.29 1.72 3.38
N MET A 247 -21.84 0.48 3.59
CA MET A 247 -21.07 -0.26 2.59
C MET A 247 -21.84 -1.51 2.20
N ARG A 248 -22.25 -1.59 0.93
CA ARG A 248 -22.92 -2.77 0.37
C ARG A 248 -21.98 -3.50 -0.58
N VAL A 249 -21.80 -4.79 -0.33
CA VAL A 249 -20.99 -5.68 -1.17
C VAL A 249 -21.87 -6.78 -1.73
N VAL A 250 -21.76 -7.01 -3.03
CA VAL A 250 -22.48 -8.07 -3.75
C VAL A 250 -21.46 -8.96 -4.43
N LEU A 251 -21.40 -10.22 -4.03
CA LEU A 251 -20.48 -11.23 -4.55
C LEU A 251 -21.22 -12.56 -4.68
N SER A 252 -20.76 -13.44 -5.58
CA SER A 252 -21.21 -14.82 -5.57
C SER A 252 -20.75 -15.53 -4.30
N ARG A 253 -21.41 -16.62 -3.90
CA ARG A 253 -20.99 -17.41 -2.73
C ARG A 253 -19.54 -17.90 -2.84
N ARG A 254 -19.14 -18.38 -4.01
CA ARG A 254 -17.74 -18.78 -4.27
C ARG A 254 -16.77 -17.61 -4.07
N GLN A 255 -17.17 -16.41 -4.48
CA GLN A 255 -16.38 -15.19 -4.28
C GLN A 255 -16.30 -14.79 -2.80
N TRP A 256 -17.38 -14.94 -2.01
CA TRP A 256 -17.33 -14.74 -0.55
C TRP A 256 -16.34 -15.67 0.14
N LEU A 257 -16.32 -16.95 -0.23
CA LEU A 257 -15.34 -17.92 0.31
C LEU A 257 -13.90 -17.56 -0.08
N ARG A 258 -13.69 -17.05 -1.31
CA ARG A 258 -12.38 -16.55 -1.73
C ARG A 258 -11.97 -15.29 -0.95
N LEU A 259 -12.89 -14.35 -0.73
CA LEU A 259 -12.64 -13.15 0.07
C LEU A 259 -12.25 -13.54 1.51
N LEU A 260 -12.93 -14.52 2.09
CA LEU A 260 -12.60 -15.05 3.42
C LEU A 260 -11.16 -15.60 3.45
N ALA A 261 -10.74 -16.33 2.41
CA ALA A 261 -9.36 -16.84 2.32
C ALA A 261 -8.32 -15.71 2.23
N MET A 262 -8.68 -14.54 1.68
CA MET A 262 -7.81 -13.35 1.58
C MET A 262 -7.72 -12.54 2.88
N THR A 263 -8.41 -12.94 3.96
CA THR A 263 -8.31 -12.30 5.29
C THR A 263 -7.23 -12.92 6.18
N GLU A 264 -6.50 -13.92 5.70
CA GLU A 264 -5.42 -14.58 6.45
C GLU A 264 -4.21 -14.86 5.56
N ALA A 265 -3.02 -14.87 6.15
CA ALA A 265 -1.80 -15.24 5.44
C ALA A 265 -1.92 -16.66 4.84
N PRO A 266 -1.36 -16.91 3.64
CA PRO A 266 -1.39 -18.23 3.03
C PRO A 266 -0.68 -19.28 3.90
N LYS A 267 -1.44 -20.17 4.56
CA LYS A 267 -0.95 -21.18 5.53
C LYS A 267 0.21 -22.06 5.03
N LYS A 268 0.33 -22.25 3.72
CA LYS A 268 1.30 -23.16 3.08
C LYS A 268 2.49 -22.46 2.42
N ILE A 269 2.59 -21.12 2.50
CA ILE A 269 3.65 -20.37 1.83
C ILE A 269 4.60 -19.78 2.88
N LYS A 270 5.77 -20.41 3.01
CA LYS A 270 6.88 -19.84 3.80
C LYS A 270 7.34 -18.52 3.17
N ILE A 271 7.78 -17.57 4.01
CA ILE A 271 8.26 -16.25 3.57
C ILE A 271 9.28 -16.33 2.43
N GLY A 272 10.26 -17.25 2.50
CA GLY A 272 11.27 -17.42 1.46
C GLY A 272 10.68 -17.84 0.11
N LYS A 273 9.63 -18.67 0.12
CA LYS A 273 8.91 -19.06 -1.10
C LYS A 273 8.09 -17.89 -1.66
N ALA A 274 7.44 -17.10 -0.80
CA ALA A 274 6.73 -15.88 -1.23
C ALA A 274 7.68 -14.87 -1.88
N LYS A 275 8.85 -14.62 -1.26
CA LYS A 275 9.92 -13.76 -1.81
C LYS A 275 10.38 -14.27 -3.17
N ALA A 276 10.73 -15.55 -3.27
CA ALA A 276 11.15 -16.14 -4.54
C ALA A 276 10.08 -16.08 -5.64
N THR A 277 8.81 -16.32 -5.32
CA THR A 277 7.71 -16.19 -6.29
C THR A 277 7.57 -14.76 -6.80
N ARG A 278 7.63 -13.78 -5.90
CA ARG A 278 7.62 -12.36 -6.27
C ARG A 278 8.82 -12.00 -7.14
N ASP A 279 10.02 -12.41 -6.73
CA ASP A 279 11.26 -12.08 -7.44
C ASP A 279 11.30 -12.67 -8.85
N LYS A 280 10.74 -13.86 -9.06
CA LYS A 280 10.56 -14.45 -10.40
C LYS A 280 9.75 -13.57 -11.34
N VAL A 281 8.89 -12.68 -10.81
CA VAL A 281 8.04 -11.78 -11.62
C VAL A 281 8.59 -10.37 -11.64
N VAL A 282 9.04 -9.82 -10.51
CA VAL A 282 9.50 -8.42 -10.39
C VAL A 282 10.94 -8.27 -10.85
N ASN A 283 11.82 -9.19 -10.44
CA ASN A 283 13.26 -9.16 -10.66
C ASN A 283 13.72 -10.08 -11.80
N ALA A 284 12.78 -10.58 -12.62
CA ALA A 284 13.10 -11.36 -13.81
C ALA A 284 14.12 -10.64 -14.70
N ARG A 285 15.06 -11.40 -15.29
CA ARG A 285 16.09 -10.86 -16.20
C ARG A 285 15.47 -10.12 -17.38
N ALA A 286 14.39 -10.66 -17.94
CA ALA A 286 13.66 -10.02 -19.05
C ALA A 286 13.04 -8.65 -18.69
N ARG A 287 12.95 -8.31 -17.40
CA ARG A 287 12.43 -7.02 -16.91
C ARG A 287 13.50 -5.99 -16.58
N GLU A 288 14.78 -6.33 -16.73
CA GLU A 288 15.88 -5.42 -16.42
C GLU A 288 15.70 -4.07 -17.14
N ASP A 289 15.45 -4.11 -18.45
CA ASP A 289 15.24 -2.88 -19.23
C ASP A 289 13.96 -2.12 -18.85
N TYR A 290 12.92 -2.85 -18.44
CA TYR A 290 11.68 -2.21 -18.00
C TYR A 290 11.88 -1.48 -16.66
N ARG A 291 12.63 -2.07 -15.73
CA ARG A 291 12.98 -1.43 -14.45
C ARG A 291 13.92 -0.26 -14.67
N ASP A 292 14.94 -0.43 -15.49
CA ASP A 292 15.89 0.64 -15.80
C ASP A 292 15.21 1.79 -16.56
N ARG A 293 14.20 1.51 -17.40
CA ARG A 293 13.36 2.54 -18.04
C ARG A 293 12.53 3.30 -17.03
N HIS A 294 11.97 2.62 -16.04
CA HIS A 294 11.26 3.28 -14.95
C HIS A 294 12.22 4.19 -14.15
N MET A 295 13.43 3.72 -13.85
CA MET A 295 14.44 4.47 -13.13
C MET A 295 15.06 5.63 -13.93
N LEU A 296 15.11 5.53 -15.26
CA LEU A 296 15.65 6.57 -16.13
C LEU A 296 14.94 7.91 -15.95
N CYS A 297 13.62 7.89 -15.69
CA CYS A 297 12.80 9.08 -15.48
C CYS A 297 12.83 9.59 -14.02
N GLN A 298 13.69 9.02 -13.17
CA GLN A 298 13.74 9.33 -11.74
C GLN A 298 15.05 10.03 -11.37
N ILE A 299 14.95 10.95 -10.41
CA ILE A 299 16.10 11.55 -9.74
C ILE A 299 16.85 10.53 -8.87
N PRO A 300 18.14 10.74 -8.56
CA PRO A 300 19.00 9.70 -8.01
C PRO A 300 18.47 9.01 -6.74
N HIS A 301 17.95 9.77 -5.77
CA HIS A 301 17.44 9.22 -4.53
C HIS A 301 16.15 8.40 -4.73
N MET A 302 15.30 8.75 -5.71
CA MET A 302 14.11 7.98 -6.05
C MET A 302 14.47 6.61 -6.66
N ARG A 303 15.51 6.55 -7.50
CA ARG A 303 15.98 5.28 -8.10
C ARG A 303 16.36 4.26 -7.04
N ILE A 304 17.06 4.70 -6.01
CA ILE A 304 17.43 3.85 -4.87
C ILE A 304 16.20 3.37 -4.11
N GLY A 305 15.24 4.26 -3.86
CA GLY A 305 13.95 3.89 -3.26
C GLY A 305 13.21 2.82 -4.08
N SER A 306 13.07 3.03 -5.38
CA SER A 306 12.47 2.05 -6.30
C SER A 306 13.24 0.73 -6.33
N ASN A 307 14.57 0.78 -6.37
CA ASN A 307 15.41 -0.42 -6.33
C ASN A 307 15.21 -1.21 -5.03
N LYS A 308 15.10 -0.53 -3.89
CA LYS A 308 14.82 -1.17 -2.60
C LYS A 308 13.44 -1.81 -2.58
N PHE A 309 12.42 -1.10 -3.08
CA PHE A 309 11.08 -1.67 -3.26
C PHE A 309 11.08 -2.89 -4.20
N TYR A 310 11.88 -2.88 -5.27
CA TYR A 310 12.03 -4.06 -6.13
C TYR A 310 12.74 -5.21 -5.43
N ALA A 311 13.71 -4.94 -4.56
CA ALA A 311 14.43 -5.97 -3.82
C ALA A 311 13.57 -6.61 -2.72
N ASP A 312 12.79 -5.82 -1.99
CA ASP A 312 12.14 -6.29 -0.75
C ASP A 312 10.61 -6.32 -0.79
N GLY A 313 10.00 -5.59 -1.72
CA GLY A 313 8.55 -5.51 -1.91
C GLY A 313 7.81 -4.71 -0.84
N MET A 314 8.47 -3.86 -0.06
CA MET A 314 7.83 -3.09 1.01
C MET A 314 7.79 -1.60 0.65
N LEU A 315 6.60 -1.02 0.63
CA LEU A 315 6.45 0.43 0.45
C LEU A 315 6.70 1.12 1.79
N LEU A 316 7.96 1.49 2.02
CA LEU A 316 8.40 2.10 3.27
C LEU A 316 9.38 3.24 2.99
N PRO A 317 9.43 4.24 3.89
CA PRO A 317 10.54 5.17 3.94
C PRO A 317 11.88 4.42 4.05
N PHE A 318 12.91 5.01 3.46
CA PHE A 318 14.13 4.27 3.14
C PHE A 318 14.89 3.75 4.38
N GLY A 319 14.91 4.56 5.45
CA GLY A 319 15.55 4.26 6.72
C GLY A 319 14.73 3.40 7.70
N THR A 320 13.44 3.13 7.41
CA THR A 320 12.56 2.42 8.35
C THR A 320 12.99 0.96 8.54
N PRO A 321 12.92 0.40 9.77
CA PRO A 321 13.10 -1.02 9.98
C PRO A 321 12.14 -1.87 9.14
N ARG A 322 12.63 -3.01 8.66
CA ARG A 322 11.90 -3.93 7.79
C ARG A 322 11.72 -5.32 8.41
N ALA A 323 12.30 -5.53 9.59
CA ALA A 323 12.39 -6.84 10.22
C ALA A 323 11.00 -7.40 10.61
N ASP A 324 10.05 -6.51 10.90
CA ASP A 324 8.72 -6.91 11.37
C ASP A 324 7.79 -7.36 10.23
N PHE A 325 8.13 -7.03 8.98
CA PHE A 325 7.38 -7.40 7.78
C PHE A 325 7.65 -8.84 7.36
N THR A 326 7.06 -9.76 8.11
CA THR A 326 7.35 -11.20 8.04
C THR A 326 6.21 -12.02 7.45
N MET A 327 5.01 -11.45 7.36
CA MET A 327 3.80 -12.16 6.93
C MET A 327 3.54 -11.89 5.45
N PRO A 328 3.45 -12.90 4.57
CA PRO A 328 3.06 -12.68 3.19
C PRO A 328 1.68 -12.00 3.12
N ASN A 329 1.57 -10.97 2.29
CA ASN A 329 0.29 -10.32 2.01
C ASN A 329 -0.63 -11.32 1.24
N PRO A 330 -1.88 -11.58 1.70
CA PRO A 330 -2.75 -12.62 1.15
C PRO A 330 -3.11 -12.51 -0.34
#